data_AF-A0A3S9SLE3-F1
#
_entry.id   AF-A0A3S9SLE3-F1
#
_cell.length_a   1.000
_cell.length_b   1.000
_cell.length_c   1.000
_cell.angle_alpha   90.00
_cell.angle_beta   90.00
_cell.angle_gamma   90.00
#
_symmetry.space_group_name_H-M   'P 1'
#
loop_
_entity.id
_entity.type
_entity.pdbx_description
1 polymer ?
#
loop_
_entity_poly.entity_id
_entity_poly.type
_entity_poly.pdbx_seq_one_letter_code
_entity_poly.pdbx_strand_id
1 'polypeptide(L)'
;MEERRNYIELKQDYMLIAFDACASKFHLGKVDKWVDNETEYGYVDYNFECCFRLPIDHLMWYVISIIVHAGRNYTCHKIRLREIKEILRKNNINNLISDFDEEEREEFMRDLNLVLQNQKLA
;
A
#
# COMPACT_ATOMS: atom_id res chain seq x y z
N MET A 1 -8.89 17.81 -13.62
CA MET A 1 -7.69 17.55 -12.82
C MET A 1 -8.02 16.33 -11.98
N GLU A 2 -7.17 15.32 -12.00
CA GLU A 2 -7.40 14.11 -11.20
C GLU A 2 -7.06 14.42 -9.74
N GLU A 3 -7.96 14.05 -8.83
CA GLU A 3 -7.83 14.36 -7.41
C GLU A 3 -7.05 13.24 -6.73
N ARG A 4 -6.03 13.63 -5.97
CA ARG A 4 -5.18 12.72 -5.20
C ARG A 4 -5.96 12.15 -4.02
N ARG A 5 -5.68 10.91 -3.66
CA ARG A 5 -6.21 10.27 -2.43
C ARG A 5 -5.46 10.75 -1.20
N ASN A 6 -6.16 10.98 -0.09
CA ASN A 6 -5.50 11.21 1.20
C ASN A 6 -4.81 9.92 1.70
N TYR A 7 -3.60 10.02 2.23
CA TYR A 7 -2.76 8.91 2.70
C TYR A 7 -3.40 8.16 3.86
N ILE A 8 -3.96 8.88 4.83
CA ILE A 8 -4.56 8.31 6.04
C ILE A 8 -5.81 7.52 5.63
N GLU A 9 -6.66 8.11 4.80
CA GLU A 9 -7.85 7.43 4.25
C GLU A 9 -7.45 6.22 3.40
N LEU A 10 -6.44 6.34 2.55
CA LEU A 10 -5.95 5.24 1.73
C LEU A 10 -5.44 4.07 2.59
N LYS A 11 -4.74 4.36 3.68
CA LYS A 11 -4.26 3.38 4.65
C LYS A 11 -5.42 2.71 5.40
N GLN A 12 -6.45 3.48 5.77
CA GLN A 12 -7.67 2.93 6.37
C GLN A 12 -8.40 2.00 5.40
N ASP A 13 -8.63 2.44 4.16
CA ASP A 13 -9.27 1.64 3.11
C ASP A 13 -8.51 0.34 2.86
N TYR A 14 -7.17 0.40 2.80
CA TYR A 14 -6.35 -0.79 2.61
C TYR A 14 -6.61 -1.84 3.70
N MET A 15 -6.73 -1.40 4.96
CA MET A 15 -7.00 -2.29 6.10
C MET A 15 -8.45 -2.78 6.13
N LEU A 16 -9.41 -1.92 5.80
CA LEU A 16 -10.83 -2.28 5.77
C LEU A 16 -11.10 -3.31 4.67
N ILE A 17 -10.53 -3.13 3.48
CA ILE A 17 -10.68 -4.09 2.38
C ILE A 17 -10.01 -5.42 2.72
N ALA A 18 -8.86 -5.41 3.40
CA ALA A 18 -8.23 -6.64 3.89
C ALA A 18 -9.11 -7.36 4.92
N PHE A 19 -9.71 -6.60 5.84
CA PHE A 19 -10.68 -7.13 6.80
C PHE A 19 -11.90 -7.73 6.09
N ASP A 20 -12.48 -7.04 5.10
CA ASP A 20 -13.62 -7.53 4.34
C ASP A 20 -13.28 -8.79 3.54
N ALA A 21 -12.07 -8.88 2.99
CA ALA A 21 -11.57 -10.10 2.36
C ALA A 21 -11.55 -11.27 3.35
N CYS A 22 -11.12 -11.04 4.59
CA CYS A 22 -11.17 -12.06 5.64
C CYS A 22 -12.62 -12.39 6.03
N ALA A 23 -13.47 -11.39 6.21
CA ALA A 23 -14.88 -11.56 6.56
C ALA A 23 -15.65 -12.35 5.49
N SER A 24 -15.28 -12.19 4.21
CA SER A 24 -15.87 -12.94 3.09
C SER A 24 -15.69 -14.46 3.20
N LYS A 25 -14.69 -14.93 3.96
CA LYS A 25 -14.48 -16.36 4.22
C LYS A 25 -15.47 -16.94 5.23
N PHE A 26 -16.24 -16.11 5.92
CA PHE A 26 -17.24 -16.54 6.90
C PHE A 26 -18.62 -16.57 6.25
N HIS A 27 -19.08 -17.76 5.85
CA HIS A 27 -20.44 -17.94 5.35
C HIS A 27 -21.02 -19.30 5.73
N LEU A 28 -22.35 -19.35 5.80
CA LEU A 28 -23.11 -20.59 6.07
C LEU A 28 -22.67 -21.32 7.36
N GLY A 29 -22.24 -20.57 8.38
CA GLY A 29 -21.79 -21.12 9.67
C GLY A 29 -20.42 -21.82 9.61
N LYS A 30 -19.63 -21.59 8.55
CA LYS A 30 -18.30 -22.17 8.34
C LYS A 30 -17.30 -21.07 8.01
N VAL A 31 -16.02 -21.43 8.11
CA VAL A 31 -14.90 -20.59 7.65
C VAL A 31 -14.21 -21.33 6.52
N ASP A 32 -14.23 -20.73 5.34
CA ASP A 32 -13.57 -21.27 4.16
C ASP A 32 -12.06 -21.14 4.28
N LYS A 33 -11.34 -22.11 3.70
CA LYS A 33 -9.90 -22.02 3.53
C LYS A 33 -9.57 -21.03 2.42
N TRP A 34 -8.46 -20.32 2.57
CA TRP A 34 -7.81 -19.62 1.47
C TRP A 34 -7.33 -20.64 0.42
N VAL A 35 -7.47 -20.32 -0.87
CA VAL A 35 -6.85 -21.12 -1.94
C VAL A 35 -5.36 -20.78 -2.07
N ASP A 36 -4.61 -21.60 -2.81
CA ASP A 36 -3.16 -21.42 -2.94
C ASP A 36 -2.79 -20.02 -3.43
N ASN A 37 -1.93 -19.33 -2.67
CA ASN A 37 -1.46 -17.95 -2.90
C ASN A 37 -2.54 -16.85 -2.75
N GLU A 38 -3.76 -17.21 -2.34
CA GLU A 38 -4.77 -16.22 -1.96
C GLU A 38 -4.43 -15.62 -0.60
N THR A 39 -4.51 -14.29 -0.51
CA THR A 39 -4.32 -13.55 0.73
C THR A 39 -5.26 -12.37 0.75
N GLU A 40 -5.59 -11.90 1.94
CA GLU A 40 -6.37 -10.70 2.17
C GLU A 40 -5.77 -9.48 1.45
N TYR A 41 -4.44 -9.34 1.50
CA TYR A 41 -3.75 -8.23 0.83
C TYR A 41 -3.63 -8.41 -0.68
N GLY A 42 -3.64 -9.65 -1.17
CA GLY A 42 -3.79 -9.92 -2.60
C GLY A 42 -5.13 -9.43 -3.15
N TYR A 43 -6.20 -9.55 -2.35
CA TYR A 43 -7.51 -8.99 -2.68
C TYR A 43 -7.47 -7.45 -2.70
N VAL A 44 -6.84 -6.82 -1.69
CA VAL A 44 -6.67 -5.36 -1.69
C VAL A 44 -5.88 -4.87 -2.91
N ASP A 45 -4.74 -5.50 -3.19
CA ASP A 45 -3.87 -5.10 -4.29
C ASP A 45 -4.58 -5.23 -5.66
N TYR A 46 -5.42 -6.26 -5.84
CA TYR A 46 -6.27 -6.41 -7.02
C TYR A 46 -7.28 -5.26 -7.16
N ASN A 47 -7.91 -4.84 -6.05
CA ASN A 47 -8.83 -3.70 -6.07
C ASN A 47 -8.10 -2.38 -6.38
N PHE A 48 -6.85 -2.24 -5.98
CA PHE A 48 -6.09 -0.99 -6.10
C PHE A 48 -5.37 -0.83 -7.45
N GLU A 49 -5.12 -1.92 -8.19
CA GLU A 49 -4.31 -1.93 -9.41
C GLU A 49 -4.74 -0.90 -10.46
N CYS A 50 -6.05 -0.65 -10.60
CA CYS A 50 -6.60 0.28 -11.59
C CYS A 50 -7.17 1.58 -10.98
N CYS A 51 -7.02 1.78 -9.68
CA CYS A 51 -7.63 2.91 -8.96
C CYS A 51 -6.80 4.20 -9.04
N PHE A 52 -5.53 4.11 -9.40
CA PHE A 52 -4.60 5.23 -9.32
C PHE A 52 -4.01 5.59 -10.68
N ARG A 53 -3.82 6.89 -10.89
CA ARG A 53 -3.15 7.43 -12.08
C ARG A 53 -2.02 8.40 -11.73
N LEU A 54 -2.05 9.00 -10.54
CA LEU A 54 -1.00 9.92 -10.09
C LEU A 54 0.17 9.14 -9.48
N PRO A 55 1.42 9.57 -9.71
CA PRO A 55 2.60 8.93 -9.10
C PRO A 55 2.56 8.89 -7.57
N ILE A 56 1.98 9.92 -6.93
CA ILE A 56 1.89 9.98 -5.47
C ILE A 56 0.90 8.94 -4.91
N ASP A 57 -0.22 8.68 -5.58
CA ASP A 57 -1.17 7.65 -5.16
C ASP A 57 -0.53 6.25 -5.20
N HIS A 58 0.20 5.95 -6.28
CA HIS A 58 0.98 4.71 -6.37
C HIS A 58 2.06 4.64 -5.29
N LEU A 59 2.77 5.74 -5.03
CA LEU A 59 3.81 5.79 -4.00
C LEU A 59 3.23 5.49 -2.61
N MET A 60 2.12 6.14 -2.26
CA MET A 60 1.40 5.93 -1.00
C MET A 60 0.94 4.47 -0.85
N TRP A 61 0.28 3.92 -1.87
CA TRP A 61 -0.14 2.52 -1.87
C TRP A 61 1.04 1.55 -1.70
N TYR A 62 2.14 1.74 -2.43
CA TYR A 62 3.29 0.84 -2.33
C TYR A 62 3.98 0.91 -0.97
N VAL A 63 4.03 2.08 -0.32
CA VAL A 63 4.51 2.22 1.06
C VAL A 63 3.63 1.42 2.02
N ILE A 64 2.31 1.58 1.95
CA ILE A 64 1.35 0.83 2.78
C ILE A 64 1.53 -0.68 2.55
N SER A 65 1.50 -1.12 1.29
CA SER A 65 1.64 -2.52 0.89
C SER A 65 2.94 -3.15 1.44
N ILE A 66 4.08 -2.46 1.37
CA ILE A 66 5.32 -2.99 1.95
C ILE A 66 5.21 -3.19 3.47
N ILE A 67 4.67 -2.19 4.17
CA ILE A 67 4.60 -2.20 5.64
C ILE A 67 3.68 -3.32 6.13
N VAL A 68 2.48 -3.44 5.58
CA VAL A 68 1.50 -4.44 6.02
C VAL A 68 1.94 -5.88 5.72
N HIS A 69 2.65 -6.08 4.61
CA HIS A 69 3.22 -7.39 4.30
C HIS A 69 4.41 -7.75 5.19
N ALA A 70 5.14 -6.76 5.74
CA ALA A 70 6.29 -6.96 6.64
C ALA A 70 7.28 -8.04 6.16
N GLY A 71 7.50 -8.13 4.83
CA GLY A 71 8.40 -9.12 4.23
C GLY A 71 7.85 -10.54 4.06
N ARG A 72 6.61 -10.84 4.49
CA ARG A 72 5.99 -12.18 4.35
C ARG A 72 5.90 -12.67 2.90
N ASN A 73 5.79 -11.74 1.95
CA ASN A 73 5.90 -12.02 0.52
C ASN A 73 7.15 -11.34 -0.05
N TYR A 74 8.22 -12.11 -0.18
CA TYR A 74 9.53 -11.64 -0.61
C TYR A 74 9.52 -11.03 -2.03
N THR A 75 8.80 -11.66 -2.95
CA THR A 75 8.66 -11.20 -4.34
C THR A 75 7.91 -9.88 -4.40
N CYS A 76 6.74 -9.79 -3.74
CA CYS A 76 5.96 -8.55 -3.67
C CYS A 76 6.78 -7.42 -3.07
N HIS A 77 7.45 -7.67 -1.95
CA HIS A 77 8.28 -6.67 -1.28
C HIS A 77 9.37 -6.11 -2.20
N LYS A 78 10.09 -6.97 -2.94
CA LYS A 78 11.11 -6.53 -3.91
C LYS A 78 10.53 -5.70 -5.05
N ILE A 79 9.39 -6.11 -5.60
CA ILE A 79 8.73 -5.39 -6.69
C ILE A 79 8.29 -4.01 -6.20
N ARG A 80 7.56 -3.94 -5.08
CA ARG A 80 7.08 -2.67 -4.51
C ARG A 80 8.23 -1.73 -4.18
N LEU A 81 9.32 -2.23 -3.59
CA LEU A 81 10.48 -1.40 -3.27
C LEU A 81 11.15 -0.82 -4.53
N ARG A 82 11.20 -1.60 -5.61
CA ARG A 82 11.70 -1.12 -6.91
C ARG A 82 10.80 -0.02 -7.48
N GLU A 83 9.48 -0.20 -7.45
CA GLU A 83 8.53 0.81 -7.94
C GLU A 83 8.61 2.12 -7.14
N ILE A 84 8.70 2.04 -5.79
CA ILE A 84 8.93 3.21 -4.92
C ILE A 84 10.18 3.97 -5.36
N LYS A 85 11.30 3.27 -5.56
CA LYS A 85 12.56 3.90 -6.00
C LYS A 85 12.43 4.55 -7.38
N GLU A 86 11.73 3.90 -8.32
CA GLU A 86 11.53 4.47 -9.65
C GLU A 86 10.66 5.74 -9.61
N ILE A 87 9.61 5.78 -8.79
CA ILE A 87 8.78 6.98 -8.60
C ILE A 87 9.63 8.11 -8.02
N LEU A 88 10.40 7.85 -6.96
CA LEU A 88 11.26 8.85 -6.31
C LEU A 88 12.42 9.32 -7.20
N ARG A 89 12.89 8.48 -8.12
CA ARG A 89 13.92 8.85 -9.11
C ARG A 89 13.39 9.79 -10.18
N LYS A 90 12.12 9.61 -10.58
CA LYS A 90 11.49 10.37 -11.67
C LYS A 90 10.82 11.67 -11.22
N ASN A 91 10.57 11.82 -9.92
CA ASN A 91 9.79 12.92 -9.37
C ASN A 91 10.50 13.53 -8.15
N ASN A 92 10.39 14.85 -7.96
CA ASN A 92 10.83 15.48 -6.73
C ASN A 92 9.78 15.22 -5.62
N ILE A 93 10.20 14.62 -4.51
CA ILE A 93 9.31 14.29 -3.39
C ILE A 93 8.55 15.52 -2.87
N ASN A 94 9.20 16.69 -2.78
CA ASN A 94 8.56 17.91 -2.28
C ASN A 94 7.42 18.38 -3.19
N ASN A 95 7.50 18.07 -4.50
CA ASN A 95 6.41 18.35 -5.44
C ASN A 95 5.29 17.32 -5.32
N LEU A 96 5.62 16.05 -5.06
CA LEU A 96 4.62 15.00 -4.90
C LEU A 96 3.73 15.21 -3.66
N ILE A 97 4.29 15.81 -2.61
CA ILE A 97 3.59 16.04 -1.33
C ILE A 97 3.23 17.51 -1.11
N SER A 98 3.24 18.36 -2.15
CA SER A 98 3.07 19.81 -1.98
C SER A 98 1.71 20.22 -1.43
N ASP A 99 0.69 19.38 -1.66
CA ASP A 99 -0.71 19.57 -1.29
C ASP A 99 -1.11 18.80 -0.01
N PHE A 100 -0.15 18.13 0.64
CA PHE A 100 -0.40 17.43 1.90
C PHE A 100 -0.51 18.45 3.02
N ASP A 101 -1.50 18.26 3.89
CA ASP A 101 -1.53 18.92 5.19
C ASP A 101 -0.39 18.41 6.10
N GLU A 102 -0.24 19.05 7.26
CA GLU A 102 0.86 18.76 8.18
C GLU A 102 0.79 17.33 8.74
N GLU A 103 -0.39 16.88 9.16
CA GLU A 103 -0.61 15.56 9.77
C GLU A 103 -0.35 14.44 8.75
N GLU A 104 -0.95 14.57 7.57
CA GLU A 104 -0.78 13.63 6.46
C GLU A 104 0.68 13.53 6.03
N ARG A 105 1.36 14.68 5.92
CA ARG A 105 2.78 14.75 5.54
C ARG A 105 3.67 14.04 6.55
N GLU A 106 3.49 14.32 7.85
CA GLU A 106 4.26 13.69 8.90
C GLU A 106 4.06 12.18 8.89
N GLU A 107 2.81 11.72 8.77
CA GLU A 107 2.49 10.29 8.75
C GLU A 107 3.12 9.59 7.54
N PHE A 108 2.91 10.12 6.34
CA PHE A 108 3.43 9.55 5.11
C PHE A 108 4.96 9.54 5.09
N MET A 109 5.61 10.64 5.48
CA MET A 109 7.07 10.71 5.48
C MET A 109 7.71 9.78 6.51
N ARG A 110 7.07 9.60 7.68
CA ARG A 110 7.52 8.62 8.68
C ARG A 110 7.49 7.21 8.09
N ASP A 111 6.38 6.82 7.48
CA ASP A 111 6.18 5.48 6.91
C ASP A 111 7.10 5.25 5.69
N LEU A 112 7.26 6.24 4.81
CA LEU A 112 8.20 6.19 3.69
C LEU A 112 9.66 6.02 4.19
N ASN A 113 10.06 6.75 5.23
CA ASN A 113 11.39 6.63 5.82
C ASN A 113 11.62 5.24 6.42
N LEU A 114 10.62 4.62 7.07
CA LEU A 114 10.71 3.25 7.55
C LEU A 114 11.04 2.28 6.41
N VAL A 115 10.36 2.40 5.28
CA VAL A 115 10.61 1.57 4.08
C VAL A 115 12.01 1.81 3.52
N LEU A 116 12.40 3.09 3.35
CA LEU A 116 13.69 3.44 2.75
C LEU A 116 14.90 3.10 3.62
N GLN A 117 14.74 3.04 4.94
CA GLN A 117 15.81 2.65 5.87
C GLN A 117 15.93 1.13 6.06
N ASN A 118 14.88 0.36 5.74
CA ASN A 118 14.80 -1.09 6.00
C ASN A 118 14.60 -1.92 4.72
N GLN A 119 15.48 -1.73 3.75
CA GLN A 119 15.35 -2.32 2.40
C GLN A 119 15.78 -3.78 2.29
N LYS A 120 16.44 -4.33 3.32
CA LYS A 120 16.99 -5.69 3.31
C LYS A 120 16.04 -6.61 4.05
N LEU A 121 15.62 -7.68 3.37
CA LEU A 121 14.91 -8.79 3.99
C LEU A 121 15.93 -9.72 4.65
N ALA A 122 15.64 -10.12 5.89
CA ALA A 122 16.45 -11.03 6.69
C ALA A 122 16.05 -12.50 6.45
#